data_AF-A0A8X6M2D3-F1
#
_entry.id   AF-A0A8X6M2D3-F1
#
_cell.length_a   1.000
_cell.length_b   1.000
_cell.length_c   1.000
_cell.angle_alpha   90.00
_cell.angle_beta   90.00
_cell.angle_gamma   90.00
#
_symmetry.space_group_name_H-M   'P 1'
#
loop_
_entity.id
_entity.type
_entity.pdbx_description
1 polymer ?
#
loop_
_entity_poly.entity_id
_entity_poly.type
_entity_poly.pdbx_seq_one_letter_code
_entity_poly.pdbx_strand_id
1 'polypeptide(L)'
;MRKSLLISDGRPMDNPQDLDIIATQRLIEQYPIIVSRHFMYRFNALMKFMLNNNQVLNNRIKDYWWRNEFQNRGSPHVPMVVWVEGKASFDTEEGLQQLKKVCSCELPPETSKLHDLIKKNNY
;
A
#
# COMPACT_ATOMS: atom_id res chain seq x y z
N MET A 1 2.14 0.84 -15.32
CA MET A 1 0.67 0.96 -15.34
C MET A 1 0.19 1.85 -16.49
N ARG A 2 0.47 3.17 -16.48
CA ARG A 2 0.01 4.11 -17.54
C ARG A 2 0.31 3.68 -18.98
N LYS A 3 1.52 3.18 -19.27
CA LYS A 3 1.84 2.66 -20.62
C LYS A 3 0.94 1.50 -21.04
N SER A 4 0.68 0.55 -20.13
CA SER A 4 -0.21 -0.59 -20.39
C SER A 4 -1.65 -0.16 -20.66
N LEU A 5 -2.11 0.90 -19.97
CA LEU A 5 -3.42 1.51 -20.21
C LEU A 5 -3.48 2.16 -21.59
N LEU A 6 -2.49 2.97 -21.97
CA LEU A 6 -2.40 3.58 -23.31
C LEU A 6 -2.39 2.55 -24.44
N ILE A 7 -1.67 1.44 -24.28
CA ILE A 7 -1.69 0.34 -25.25
C ILE A 7 -3.09 -0.27 -25.36
N SER A 8 -3.78 -0.45 -24.23
CA SER A 8 -5.14 -1.01 -24.19
C SER A 8 -6.19 -0.07 -24.77
N ASP A 9 -5.90 1.24 -24.74
CA ASP A 9 -6.71 2.33 -25.29
C ASP A 9 -6.39 2.65 -26.76
N GLY A 10 -5.57 1.82 -27.42
CA GLY A 10 -5.23 2.01 -28.84
C GLY A 10 -4.26 3.16 -29.12
N ARG A 11 -3.57 3.67 -28.08
CA ARG A 11 -2.62 4.79 -28.14
C ARG A 11 -1.21 4.38 -27.73
N PRO A 12 -0.60 3.37 -28.36
CA PRO A 12 0.68 2.81 -27.93
C PRO A 12 1.87 3.76 -28.08
N MET A 13 1.75 4.80 -28.92
CA MET A 13 2.83 5.77 -29.17
C MET A 13 2.76 6.98 -28.22
N ASP A 14 1.62 7.21 -27.58
CA ASP A 14 1.46 8.28 -26.60
C ASP A 14 2.46 8.10 -25.44
N ASN A 15 2.93 9.24 -24.94
CA ASN A 15 3.83 9.30 -23.81
C ASN A 15 3.04 9.16 -22.49
N PRO A 16 3.31 8.15 -21.65
CA PRO A 16 2.59 7.94 -20.38
C PRO A 16 2.69 9.10 -19.39
N GLN A 17 3.72 9.93 -19.52
CA GLN A 17 3.99 11.09 -18.67
C GLN A 17 3.01 12.23 -18.96
N ASP A 18 2.44 12.29 -20.16
CA ASP A 18 1.54 13.36 -20.58
C ASP A 18 0.10 13.15 -20.06
N LEU A 19 -0.19 11.97 -19.51
CA LEU A 19 -1.48 11.70 -18.87
C LEU A 19 -1.60 12.46 -17.54
N ASP A 20 -2.57 13.36 -17.47
CA ASP A 20 -3.00 13.96 -16.22
C ASP A 20 -3.73 12.95 -15.32
N ILE A 21 -4.06 13.38 -14.10
CA ILE A 21 -4.70 12.52 -13.12
C ILE A 21 -6.11 12.10 -13.50
N ILE A 22 -6.85 12.95 -14.22
CA ILE A 22 -8.24 12.69 -14.61
C ILE A 22 -8.29 11.68 -15.76
N ALA A 23 -7.45 11.86 -16.78
CA ALA A 23 -7.27 10.93 -17.88
C ALA A 23 -6.74 9.58 -17.37
N THR A 24 -5.78 9.59 -16.44
CA THR A 24 -5.31 8.36 -15.78
C THR A 24 -6.45 7.64 -15.06
N GLN A 25 -7.27 8.39 -14.31
CA GLN A 25 -8.39 7.83 -13.55
C GLN A 25 -9.45 7.20 -14.47
N ARG A 26 -9.81 7.87 -15.57
CA ARG A 26 -10.74 7.32 -16.58
C ARG A 26 -10.23 6.01 -17.17
N LEU A 27 -8.94 5.94 -17.50
CA LEU A 27 -8.33 4.71 -18.02
C LEU A 27 -8.32 3.58 -16.99
N ILE A 28 -8.11 3.90 -15.70
CA ILE A 28 -8.19 2.91 -14.62
C ILE A 28 -9.59 2.32 -14.53
N GLU A 29 -10.62 3.15 -14.58
CA GLU A 29 -12.03 2.74 -14.55
C GLU A 29 -12.44 1.94 -15.79
N GLN A 30 -11.93 2.31 -16.97
CA GLN A 30 -12.26 1.69 -18.25
C GLN A 30 -11.57 0.33 -18.45
N TYR A 31 -10.35 0.15 -17.91
CA TYR A 31 -9.54 -1.07 -18.12
C TYR A 31 -9.22 -1.82 -16.82
N PRO A 32 -10.22 -2.21 -15.99
CA PRO A 32 -9.99 -2.76 -14.66
C PRO A 32 -9.22 -4.09 -14.67
N ILE A 33 -9.38 -4.90 -15.72
CA ILE A 33 -8.64 -6.17 -15.88
C ILE A 33 -7.14 -5.90 -16.05
N ILE A 34 -6.78 -4.89 -16.84
CA ILE A 34 -5.38 -4.52 -17.11
C ILE A 34 -4.75 -3.96 -15.84
N VAL A 35 -5.47 -3.08 -15.15
CA VAL A 35 -5.05 -2.52 -13.85
C VAL A 35 -4.81 -3.64 -12.85
N SER A 36 -5.77 -4.54 -12.66
CA SER A 36 -5.68 -5.67 -11.73
C SER A 36 -4.50 -6.58 -12.05
N ARG A 37 -4.32 -6.98 -13.31
CA ARG A 37 -3.18 -7.81 -13.74
C ARG A 37 -1.84 -7.13 -13.49
N HIS A 38 -1.71 -5.86 -13.86
CA HIS A 38 -0.47 -5.11 -13.66
C HIS A 38 -0.14 -4.94 -12.18
N PHE A 39 -1.14 -4.61 -11.37
CA PHE A 39 -1.01 -4.48 -9.92
C PHE A 39 -0.57 -5.81 -9.30
N MET A 40 -1.27 -6.91 -9.61
CA MET A 40 -0.93 -8.22 -9.07
C MET A 40 0.44 -8.71 -9.49
N TYR A 41 0.88 -8.43 -10.72
CA TYR A 41 2.24 -8.76 -11.16
C TYR A 41 3.29 -8.06 -10.29
N ARG A 42 3.11 -6.76 -10.03
CA ARG A 42 4.02 -6.00 -9.17
C ARG A 42 3.96 -6.45 -7.72
N PHE A 43 2.76 -6.72 -7.21
CA PHE A 43 2.57 -7.20 -5.85
C PHE A 43 3.22 -8.58 -5.64
N ASN A 44 3.05 -9.51 -6.58
CA ASN A 44 3.69 -10.82 -6.51
C ASN A 44 5.23 -10.72 -6.56
N ALA A 45 5.77 -9.82 -7.38
CA ALA A 45 7.21 -9.55 -7.42
C ALA A 45 7.71 -8.97 -6.09
N LEU A 46 6.95 -8.05 -5.48
CA LEU A 46 7.23 -7.51 -4.15
C LEU A 46 7.22 -8.60 -3.08
N MET A 47 6.16 -9.43 -3.02
CA MET A 47 6.07 -10.55 -2.08
C MET A 47 7.24 -11.52 -2.25
N LYS A 48 7.58 -11.88 -3.50
CA LYS A 48 8.74 -12.73 -3.77
C LYS A 48 10.03 -12.09 -3.28
N PHE A 49 10.22 -10.79 -3.49
CA PHE A 49 11.41 -10.08 -3.01
C PHE A 49 11.47 -10.09 -1.47
N MET A 50 10.38 -9.75 -0.79
CA MET A 50 10.31 -9.70 0.67
C MET A 50 10.54 -11.08 1.31
N LEU A 51 9.96 -12.14 0.74
CA LEU A 51 10.08 -13.50 1.26
C LEU A 51 11.48 -14.10 1.08
N ASN A 52 12.25 -13.61 0.10
CA ASN A 52 13.60 -14.10 -0.18
C ASN A 52 14.70 -13.18 0.35
N ASN A 53 14.36 -12.07 1.01
CA ASN A 53 15.33 -11.10 1.51
C ASN A 53 15.01 -10.66 2.94
N ASN A 54 15.79 -11.20 3.89
CA ASN A 54 15.62 -10.93 5.32
C ASN A 54 15.97 -9.49 5.72
N GLN A 55 16.61 -8.69 4.85
CA GLN A 55 16.96 -7.31 5.18
C GLN A 55 15.79 -6.35 5.00
N VAL A 56 14.77 -6.71 4.20
CA VAL A 56 13.68 -5.79 3.86
C VAL A 56 12.87 -5.37 5.09
N LEU A 57 12.63 -6.29 6.01
CA LEU A 57 11.93 -6.03 7.28
C LEU A 57 12.85 -6.24 8.50
N ASN A 58 14.16 -6.18 8.28
CA ASN A 58 15.23 -6.45 9.26
C ASN A 58 15.23 -7.86 9.87
N ASN A 59 14.38 -8.77 9.39
CA ASN A 59 14.49 -10.20 9.65
C ASN A 59 13.65 -10.99 8.64
N ARG A 60 13.67 -12.32 8.76
CA ARG A 60 12.85 -13.25 7.99
C ARG A 60 11.36 -13.08 8.30
N ILE A 61 10.52 -13.19 7.26
CA ILE A 61 9.07 -13.27 7.39
C ILE A 61 8.69 -14.69 7.83
N LYS A 62 8.00 -14.80 8.98
CA LYS A 62 7.46 -16.06 9.52
C LYS A 62 6.12 -16.41 8.88
N ASP A 63 5.25 -15.41 8.76
CA ASP A 63 3.90 -15.58 8.24
C ASP A 63 3.42 -14.25 7.64
N TYR A 64 2.40 -14.30 6.80
CA TYR A 64 1.81 -13.12 6.17
C TYR A 64 0.37 -13.39 5.78
N TRP A 65 -0.44 -12.33 5.81
CA TRP A 65 -1.80 -12.33 5.32
C TRP A 65 -2.03 -11.09 4.47
N TRP A 66 -2.74 -11.22 3.36
CA TRP A 66 -3.15 -10.09 2.54
C TRP A 66 -4.42 -10.41 1.77
N ARG A 67 -5.11 -9.35 1.33
CA ARG A 67 -6.26 -9.45 0.44
C ARG A 67 -6.17 -8.37 -0.63
N ASN A 68 -6.59 -8.66 -1.85
CA ASN A 68 -6.77 -7.63 -2.87
C ASN A 68 -8.16 -7.00 -2.72
N GLU A 69 -8.21 -5.68 -2.72
CA GLU A 69 -9.43 -4.89 -2.63
C GLU A 69 -9.43 -3.81 -3.71
N PHE A 70 -10.61 -3.30 -4.04
CA PHE A 70 -10.76 -2.21 -4.99
C PHE A 70 -11.43 -1.04 -4.27
N GLN A 71 -10.76 0.10 -4.22
CA GLN A 71 -11.37 1.33 -3.68
C GLN A 71 -12.41 1.87 -4.66
N ASN A 72 -13.19 2.84 -4.16
CA ASN A 72 -14.09 3.60 -5.01
C ASN A 72 -13.29 4.18 -6.18
N ARG A 73 -13.78 3.98 -7.41
CA ARG A 73 -13.10 4.27 -8.69
C ARG A 73 -12.09 3.23 -9.21
N GLY A 74 -12.12 2.00 -8.70
CA GLY A 74 -11.51 0.84 -9.35
C GLY A 74 -9.99 0.71 -9.23
N SER A 75 -9.32 1.58 -8.46
CA SER A 75 -7.90 1.38 -8.15
C SER A 75 -7.75 0.24 -7.14
N PRO A 76 -6.89 -0.76 -7.42
CA PRO A 76 -6.62 -1.84 -6.49
C PRO A 76 -5.74 -1.35 -5.32
N HIS A 77 -5.97 -1.90 -4.14
CA HIS A 77 -5.13 -1.77 -2.97
C HIS A 77 -5.08 -3.09 -2.21
N VAL A 78 -4.03 -3.28 -1.42
CA VAL A 78 -3.84 -4.51 -0.64
C VAL A 78 -3.63 -4.15 0.82
N PRO A 79 -4.62 -4.43 1.69
CA PRO A 79 -4.36 -4.61 3.11
C PRO A 79 -3.48 -5.84 3.31
N MET A 80 -2.41 -5.68 4.09
CA MET A 80 -1.45 -6.74 4.35
C MET A 80 -0.94 -6.65 5.78
N VAL A 81 -0.78 -7.82 6.40
CA VAL A 81 -0.15 -8.02 7.70
C VAL A 81 1.01 -9.00 7.51
N VAL A 82 2.16 -8.71 8.10
CA VAL A 82 3.38 -9.52 8.00
C VAL A 82 3.95 -9.75 9.38
N TRP A 83 4.22 -11.00 9.72
CA TRP A 83 4.88 -11.40 10.96
C TRP A 83 6.36 -11.63 10.71
N VAL A 84 7.21 -10.90 11.43
CA VAL A 84 8.65 -10.93 11.25
C VAL A 84 9.30 -11.59 12.47
N GLU A 85 10.31 -12.42 12.22
CA GLU A 85 11.06 -13.09 13.27
C GLU A 85 11.80 -12.13 14.21
N GLY A 86 11.94 -12.53 15.48
CA GLY A 86 12.82 -11.85 16.44
C GLY A 86 12.38 -10.43 16.80
N LYS A 87 11.09 -10.10 16.65
CA LYS A 87 10.53 -8.85 17.16
C LYS A 87 10.15 -9.01 18.63
N ALA A 88 10.47 -8.00 19.43
CA ALA A 88 10.09 -7.95 20.83
C ALA A 88 8.56 -7.87 20.98
N SER A 89 8.02 -8.42 22.07
CA SER A 89 6.59 -8.23 22.38
C SER A 89 6.28 -6.74 22.56
N PHE A 90 5.15 -6.30 22.05
CA PHE A 90 4.66 -4.93 22.24
C PHE A 90 4.31 -4.60 23.69
N ASP A 91 4.21 -5.61 24.56
CA ASP A 91 4.03 -5.43 26.00
C ASP A 91 5.35 -5.11 26.74
N THR A 92 6.47 -5.04 26.03
CA THR A 92 7.79 -4.71 26.58
C THR A 92 8.24 -3.31 26.15
N GLU A 93 9.04 -2.65 27.00
CA GLU A 93 9.64 -1.34 26.68
C GLU A 93 10.44 -1.38 25.37
N GLU A 94 11.17 -2.47 25.11
CA GLU A 94 11.90 -2.66 23.86
C GLU A 94 10.95 -2.68 22.65
N GLY A 95 9.86 -3.44 22.72
CA GLY A 95 8.86 -3.52 21.65
C GLY A 95 8.18 -2.17 21.39
N LEU A 96 7.85 -1.43 22.45
CA LEU A 96 7.28 -0.08 22.34
C LEU A 96 8.25 0.90 21.68
N GLN A 97 9.54 0.84 22.02
CA GLN A 97 10.56 1.68 21.39
C GLN A 97 10.78 1.32 19.91
N GLN A 98 10.73 0.03 19.56
CA GLN A 98 10.78 -0.40 18.16
C GLN A 98 9.57 0.11 17.37
N LEU A 99 8.36 0.03 17.95
CA LEU A 99 7.14 0.52 17.33
C LEU A 99 7.19 2.04 17.08
N LYS A 100 7.64 2.83 18.06
CA LYS A 100 7.77 4.29 17.93
C LYS A 100 8.70 4.74 16.81
N LYS A 101 9.69 3.92 16.41
CA LYS A 101 10.60 4.24 15.30
C LYS A 101 9.93 4.14 13.92
N VAL A 102 8.87 3.34 13.81
CA VAL A 102 8.22 3.03 12.53
C VAL A 102 6.80 3.56 12.43
N CYS A 103 6.12 3.77 13.55
CA CYS A 103 4.80 4.38 13.58
C CYS A 103 4.92 5.88 13.29
N SER A 104 4.32 6.33 12.19
CA SER A 104 4.32 7.73 11.77
C SER A 104 3.05 8.48 12.18
N CYS A 105 2.10 7.79 12.82
CA CYS A 105 0.82 8.36 13.24
C CYS A 105 0.86 8.67 14.73
N GLU A 106 0.67 9.93 15.08
CA GLU A 106 0.50 10.40 16.46
C GLU A 106 -0.83 11.12 16.60
N LEU A 107 -1.42 11.08 17.80
CA LEU A 107 -2.58 11.91 18.08
C LEU A 107 -2.14 13.38 17.98
N PRO A 108 -2.79 14.23 17.18
CA PRO A 108 -2.42 15.63 17.08
C PRO A 108 -2.48 16.32 18.46
N PRO A 109 -1.77 17.44 18.68
CA PRO A 109 -1.91 18.22 19.92
C PRO A 109 -3.36 18.67 20.15
N GLU A 110 -3.78 18.82 21.41
CA GLU A 110 -5.15 19.28 21.76
C GLU A 110 -5.51 20.64 21.14
N THR A 111 -4.52 21.46 20.82
CA THR A 111 -4.69 22.75 20.14
C THR A 111 -5.02 22.62 18.64
N SER A 112 -4.83 21.43 18.07
CA SER A 112 -5.13 21.16 16.67
C SER A 112 -6.61 20.89 16.47
N LYS A 113 -7.20 21.52 15.44
CA LYS A 113 -8.58 21.24 15.00
C LYS A 113 -8.80 19.76 14.62
N LEU A 114 -7.74 19.00 14.36
CA LEU A 114 -7.79 17.57 14.05
C LEU A 114 -7.87 16.67 15.29
N HIS A 115 -7.50 17.17 16.47
CA HIS A 115 -7.45 16.37 17.71
C HIS A 115 -8.81 15.76 18.03
N ASP A 116 -9.85 16.59 18.09
CA ASP A 116 -11.20 16.16 18.45
C ASP A 116 -11.85 15.27 17.37
N LEU A 117 -11.48 15.48 16.10
CA LEU A 117 -11.96 14.67 14.98
C LEU A 117 -11.39 13.25 15.03
N ILE A 118 -10.10 13.10 15.36
CA ILE A 118 -9.44 11.80 15.43
C ILE A 118 -9.81 11.06 16.71
N LYS A 119 -9.91 11.77 17.84
CA LYS A 119 -10.27 11.20 19.16
C LYS A 119 -11.71 10.65 19.22
N LYS A 120 -12.63 11.18 18.41
CA LYS A 120 -14.06 10.79 18.42
C LYS A 120 -14.39 9.48 17.67
N ASN A 121 -13.45 8.85 16.97
CA ASN A 121 -13.68 7.56 16.31
C ASN A 121 -13.57 6.35 17.27
N ASN A 122 -14.21 6.43 18.44
CA ASN A 122 -14.44 5.28 19.30
C ASN A 122 -15.83 4.71 18.96
N TYR A 123 -15.86 3.59 18.25
CA TYR A 123 -17.00 2.67 18.27
C TYR A 123 -17.03 1.92 19.60
#